data_AF-A0A1N6E137-F1
#
_entry.id   AF-A0A1N6E137-F1
#
_cell.length_a   1.000
_cell.length_b   1.000
_cell.length_c   1.000
_cell.angle_alpha   90.00
_cell.angle_beta   90.00
_cell.angle_gamma   90.00
#
_symmetry.space_group_name_H-M   'P 1'
#
loop_
_entity.id
_entity.type
_entity.pdbx_description
1 polymer ?
#
loop_
_entity_poly.entity_id
_entity_poly.type
_entity_poly.pdbx_seq_one_letter_code
_entity_poly.pdbx_strand_id
1 'polypeptide(L)'
;MTLTIVSLLPRLQNTNGDAENARVLATRARWAGLDATVVEAETAAQLPPRVDAIVLGSGSDSSLDESRELLLTMHDEFRRWGTEGVPILSIGTGWELLSWGIELASGRSIEGLGILPGRSVPRANRVTGDVVVKSPRFGMLVGFENHARDYVGAEASPLGRIRAGHGNGRDSGQEGAVMGDVHGTHLHGPVLAKNPVFADRLLETMAARAGLEYVVGERAQTVDAYASAARAAQLAAAGVSES
;
A
#
# COMPACT_ATOMS: atom_id res chain seq x y z
N MET A 1 16.35 -1.62 20.25
CA MET A 1 16.59 -1.63 18.79
C MET A 1 15.41 -0.94 18.15
N THR A 2 15.64 0.01 17.23
CA THR A 2 14.55 0.81 16.65
C THR A 2 14.19 0.30 15.26
N LEU A 3 12.90 0.06 15.03
CA LEU A 3 12.33 -0.26 13.72
C LEU A 3 12.26 1.03 12.86
N THR A 4 12.76 0.96 11.64
CA THR A 4 12.82 2.09 10.70
C THR A 4 11.85 1.87 9.56
N ILE A 5 10.80 2.67 9.50
CA ILE A 5 9.84 2.69 8.39
C ILE A 5 10.20 3.83 7.45
N VAL A 6 10.48 3.53 6.19
CA VAL A 6 10.78 4.54 5.19
C VAL A 6 9.51 4.97 4.47
N SER A 7 9.22 6.27 4.50
CA SER A 7 8.20 6.89 3.66
C SER A 7 8.90 7.47 2.43
N LEU A 8 8.66 6.89 1.25
CA LEU A 8 9.34 7.27 0.02
C LEU A 8 8.58 8.36 -0.74
N LEU A 9 9.34 9.37 -1.16
CA LEU A 9 8.89 10.51 -1.97
C LEU A 9 7.62 11.19 -1.43
N PRO A 10 7.45 11.43 -0.11
CA PRO A 10 6.20 11.96 0.42
C PRO A 10 5.82 13.33 -0.18
N ARG A 11 6.77 14.13 -0.66
CA ARG A 11 6.46 15.36 -1.40
C ARG A 11 5.69 15.10 -2.70
N LEU A 12 6.00 14.01 -3.40
CA LEU A 12 5.42 13.67 -4.72
C LEU A 12 4.31 12.63 -4.64
N GLN A 13 4.34 11.78 -3.62
CA GLN A 13 3.53 10.57 -3.46
C GLN A 13 2.71 10.60 -2.15
N ASN A 14 2.16 11.76 -1.79
CA ASN A 14 1.27 11.89 -0.63
C ASN A 14 0.01 12.72 -0.91
N THR A 15 -0.46 12.79 -2.16
CA THR A 15 -1.61 13.60 -2.55
C THR A 15 -2.88 13.21 -1.79
N ASN A 16 -3.08 11.92 -1.51
CA ASN A 16 -4.23 11.41 -0.76
C ASN A 16 -3.90 11.07 0.71
N GLY A 17 -2.75 11.50 1.24
CA GLY A 17 -2.32 11.18 2.61
C GLY A 17 -1.78 9.76 2.78
N ASP A 18 -1.52 9.02 1.71
CA ASP A 18 -1.13 7.60 1.78
C ASP A 18 0.27 7.37 2.34
N ALA A 19 1.17 8.36 2.32
CA ALA A 19 2.47 8.27 2.97
C ALA A 19 2.34 8.14 4.49
N GLU A 20 1.22 8.61 5.06
CA GLU A 20 0.93 8.53 6.50
C GLU A 20 0.70 7.10 7.00
N ASN A 21 0.56 6.11 6.11
CA ASN A 21 0.62 4.69 6.49
C ASN A 21 1.93 4.36 7.24
N ALA A 22 3.03 5.08 6.96
CA ALA A 22 4.29 4.92 7.70
C ALA A 22 4.13 5.33 9.18
N ARG A 23 3.39 6.42 9.43
CA ARG A 23 3.09 6.88 10.80
C ARG A 23 2.12 5.95 11.52
N VAL A 24 1.18 5.33 10.79
CA VAL A 24 0.30 4.28 11.36
C VAL A 24 1.15 3.12 11.88
N LEU A 25 2.05 2.58 11.06
CA LEU A 25 2.97 1.49 11.46
C LEU A 25 3.81 1.89 12.67
N ALA A 26 4.49 3.04 12.62
CA ALA A 26 5.35 3.49 13.71
C ALA A 26 4.57 3.70 15.02
N THR A 27 3.34 4.21 14.94
CA THR A 27 2.50 4.44 16.10
C THR A 27 2.02 3.13 16.73
N ARG A 28 1.55 2.19 15.91
CA ARG A 28 1.12 0.87 16.40
C ARG A 28 2.28 0.06 16.98
N ALA A 29 3.47 0.12 16.37
CA ALA A 29 4.68 -0.48 16.92
C ALA A 29 5.00 0.07 18.33
N ARG A 30 4.94 1.40 18.50
CA ARG A 30 5.16 2.03 19.82
C ARG A 30 4.09 1.65 20.84
N TRP A 31 2.83 1.49 20.42
CA TRP A 31 1.78 0.99 21.31
C TRP A 31 2.00 -0.46 21.73
N ALA A 32 2.70 -1.26 20.91
CA ALA A 32 3.16 -2.61 21.23
C ALA A 32 4.47 -2.64 22.05
N GLY A 33 4.99 -1.49 22.48
CA GLY A 33 6.25 -1.41 23.25
C GLY A 33 7.52 -1.54 22.41
N LEU A 34 7.42 -1.46 21.08
CA LEU A 34 8.57 -1.48 20.16
C LEU A 34 8.98 -0.06 19.78
N ASP A 35 10.28 0.25 19.88
CA ASP A 35 10.81 1.51 19.37
C ASP A 35 10.66 1.54 17.85
N ALA A 36 10.01 2.58 17.31
CA ALA A 36 9.83 2.74 15.87
C ALA A 36 9.88 4.21 15.45
N THR A 37 10.53 4.46 14.31
CA THR A 37 10.69 5.77 13.69
C THR A 37 10.30 5.77 12.23
N VAL A 38 9.87 6.93 11.72
CA VAL A 38 9.62 7.17 10.30
C VAL A 38 10.76 8.00 9.74
N VAL A 39 11.34 7.54 8.63
CA VAL A 39 12.32 8.29 7.85
C VAL A 39 11.70 8.64 6.52
N GLU A 40 11.57 9.94 6.24
CA GLU A 40 11.14 10.43 4.94
C GLU A 40 12.35 10.53 4.01
N ALA A 41 12.29 9.88 2.85
CA ALA A 41 13.37 9.88 1.87
C ALA A 41 12.86 10.29 0.48
N GLU A 42 13.42 11.37 -0.05
CA GLU A 42 13.11 11.92 -1.38
C GLU A 42 14.11 11.42 -2.44
N THR A 43 15.25 10.87 -2.02
CA THR A 43 16.33 10.40 -2.88
C THR A 43 17.03 9.18 -2.28
N ALA A 44 17.74 8.41 -3.11
CA ALA A 44 18.47 7.22 -2.65
C ALA A 44 19.52 7.54 -1.59
N ALA A 45 20.15 8.72 -1.65
CA ALA A 45 21.15 9.17 -0.69
C ALA A 45 20.61 9.41 0.74
N GLN A 46 19.29 9.54 0.89
CA GLN A 46 18.63 9.73 2.19
C GLN A 46 18.15 8.42 2.81
N LEU A 47 18.30 7.28 2.10
CA LEU A 47 17.90 5.99 2.62
C LEU A 47 18.75 5.63 3.86
N PRO A 48 18.11 5.20 4.97
CA PRO A 48 18.83 4.75 6.14
C PRO A 48 19.52 3.39 5.86
N PRO A 49 20.58 3.04 6.61
CA PRO A 49 21.31 1.78 6.40
C PRO A 49 20.46 0.54 6.70
N ARG A 50 19.39 0.68 7.49
CA ARG A 50 18.46 -0.39 7.84
C ARG A 50 17.02 0.07 7.58
N VAL A 51 16.28 -0.76 6.85
CA VAL A 51 14.87 -0.53 6.49
C VAL A 51 14.07 -1.74 6.95
N ASP A 52 13.06 -1.51 7.78
CA ASP A 52 12.15 -2.55 8.27
C ASP A 52 10.86 -2.60 7.47
N ALA A 53 10.40 -1.47 6.94
CA ALA A 53 9.25 -1.39 6.05
C ALA A 53 9.35 -0.17 5.14
N ILE A 54 8.62 -0.21 4.03
CA ILE A 54 8.55 0.87 3.04
C ILE A 54 7.09 1.20 2.78
N VAL A 55 6.80 2.49 2.76
CA VAL A 55 5.53 3.05 2.30
C VAL A 55 5.80 3.97 1.12
N LEU A 56 5.13 3.70 0.00
CA LEU A 56 5.10 4.55 -1.18
C LEU A 56 3.64 4.91 -1.46
N GLY A 57 3.26 6.15 -1.16
CA GLY A 57 1.88 6.58 -1.35
C GLY A 57 1.53 6.88 -2.81
N SER A 58 0.49 7.69 -3.00
CA SER A 58 0.00 8.10 -4.31
C SER A 58 0.23 9.59 -4.58
N GLY A 59 0.51 9.89 -5.84
CA GLY A 59 0.74 11.22 -6.39
C GLY A 59 -0.26 11.55 -7.49
N SER A 60 0.14 12.46 -8.38
CA SER A 60 -0.65 12.90 -9.53
C SER A 60 0.05 12.54 -10.83
N ASP A 61 -0.68 12.59 -11.95
CA ASP A 61 -0.10 12.38 -13.28
C ASP A 61 1.06 13.36 -13.58
N SER A 62 1.02 14.58 -13.02
CA SER A 62 2.09 15.59 -13.17
C SER A 62 3.39 15.25 -12.44
N SER A 63 3.36 14.36 -11.43
CA SER A 63 4.56 13.93 -10.69
C SER A 63 5.10 12.59 -11.16
N LEU A 64 4.48 11.93 -12.14
CA LEU A 64 4.87 10.58 -12.58
C LEU A 64 6.30 10.51 -13.08
N ASP A 65 6.66 11.38 -14.03
CA ASP A 65 8.00 11.38 -14.63
C ASP A 65 9.10 11.64 -13.57
N GLU A 66 8.92 12.66 -12.72
CA GLU A 66 9.86 12.97 -11.64
C GLU A 66 9.96 11.83 -10.61
N SER A 67 8.82 11.28 -10.19
CA SER A 67 8.78 10.17 -9.23
C SER A 67 9.45 8.93 -9.80
N ARG A 68 9.20 8.62 -11.09
CA ARG A 68 9.78 7.48 -11.78
C ARG A 68 11.30 7.58 -11.83
N GLU A 69 11.85 8.75 -12.19
CA GLU A 69 13.29 8.95 -12.25
C GLU A 69 13.94 8.77 -10.87
N LEU A 70 13.33 9.31 -9.81
CA LEU A 70 13.83 9.13 -8.44
C LEU A 70 13.75 7.68 -7.97
N LEU A 71 12.62 7.00 -8.20
CA LEU A 71 12.45 5.60 -7.83
C LEU A 71 13.41 4.69 -8.59
N LEU A 72 13.70 4.99 -9.87
CA LEU A 72 14.63 4.19 -10.67
C LEU A 72 16.04 4.17 -10.06
N THR A 73 16.46 5.26 -9.40
CA THR A 73 17.76 5.28 -8.68
C THR A 73 17.82 4.30 -7.50
N MET A 74 16.67 3.79 -7.06
CA MET A 74 16.52 2.83 -5.95
C MET A 74 16.16 1.42 -6.45
N HIS A 75 16.26 1.13 -7.75
CA HIS A 75 15.77 -0.15 -8.33
C HIS A 75 16.41 -1.38 -7.68
N ASP A 76 17.74 -1.38 -7.53
CA ASP A 76 18.46 -2.48 -6.89
C ASP A 76 18.06 -2.65 -5.42
N GLU A 77 17.79 -1.56 -4.72
CA GLU A 77 17.29 -1.60 -3.34
C GLU A 77 15.89 -2.22 -3.28
N PHE A 78 14.98 -1.86 -4.18
CA PHE A 78 13.66 -2.50 -4.26
C PHE A 78 13.76 -4.00 -4.51
N ARG A 79 14.65 -4.45 -5.39
CA ARG A 79 14.88 -5.88 -5.63
C ARG A 79 15.43 -6.57 -4.39
N ARG A 80 16.38 -5.93 -3.71
CA ARG A 80 16.97 -6.45 -2.46
C ARG A 80 15.92 -6.55 -1.36
N TRP A 81 15.18 -5.48 -1.09
CA TRP A 81 14.10 -5.44 -0.10
C TRP A 81 13.03 -6.49 -0.36
N GLY A 82 12.58 -6.61 -1.61
CA GLY A 82 11.62 -7.64 -2.00
C GLY A 82 12.16 -9.06 -1.79
N THR A 83 13.43 -9.31 -2.11
CA THR A 83 14.08 -10.62 -1.92
C THR A 83 14.31 -10.95 -0.46
N GLU A 84 14.70 -9.96 0.34
CA GLU A 84 14.90 -10.13 1.77
C GLU A 84 13.59 -10.37 2.49
N GLY A 85 12.46 -9.89 1.95
CA GLY A 85 11.14 -9.94 2.59
C GLY A 85 10.85 -8.71 3.46
N VAL A 86 11.38 -7.53 3.10
CA VAL A 86 10.98 -6.26 3.72
C VAL A 86 9.56 -5.95 3.25
N PRO A 87 8.60 -5.70 4.16
CA PRO A 87 7.28 -5.21 3.80
C PRO A 87 7.33 -3.92 2.99
N ILE A 88 6.77 -3.95 1.79
CA ILE A 88 6.57 -2.77 0.95
C ILE A 88 5.08 -2.59 0.73
N LEU A 89 4.53 -1.46 1.15
CA LEU A 89 3.17 -1.05 0.87
C LEU A 89 3.19 0.10 -0.12
N SER A 90 2.56 -0.09 -1.27
CA SER A 90 2.49 0.90 -2.35
C SER A 90 1.04 1.15 -2.77
N ILE A 91 0.66 2.42 -2.91
CA ILE A 91 -0.74 2.85 -3.08
C ILE A 91 -0.92 3.77 -4.30
N GLY A 92 -2.00 3.62 -5.06
CA GLY A 92 -2.31 4.46 -6.23
C GLY A 92 -1.14 4.55 -7.21
N THR A 93 -0.72 5.74 -7.64
CA THR A 93 0.40 5.84 -8.60
C THR A 93 1.72 5.25 -8.12
N GLY A 94 1.92 5.09 -6.80
CA GLY A 94 3.12 4.48 -6.25
C GLY A 94 3.32 3.04 -6.71
N TRP A 95 2.32 2.18 -6.56
CA TRP A 95 2.44 0.77 -6.99
C TRP A 95 2.35 0.63 -8.51
N GLU A 96 1.63 1.52 -9.19
CA GLU A 96 1.63 1.60 -10.65
C GLU A 96 3.07 1.83 -11.18
N LEU A 97 3.86 2.70 -10.55
CA LEU A 97 5.27 2.93 -10.91
C LEU A 97 6.19 1.76 -10.52
N LEU A 98 5.86 1.00 -9.48
CA LEU A 98 6.58 -0.23 -9.12
C LEU A 98 6.25 -1.41 -10.05
N SER A 99 5.23 -1.31 -10.89
CA SER A 99 4.80 -2.36 -11.83
C SER A 99 5.59 -2.35 -13.15
N TRP A 100 5.12 -3.06 -14.19
CA TRP A 100 5.65 -2.93 -15.56
C TRP A 100 5.42 -1.55 -16.19
N GLY A 101 4.51 -0.73 -15.64
CA GLY A 101 4.37 0.67 -16.03
C GLY A 101 2.95 1.21 -16.08
N ILE A 102 2.82 2.36 -16.74
CA ILE A 102 1.59 3.14 -16.82
C ILE A 102 1.35 3.58 -18.26
N GLU A 103 0.21 3.19 -18.82
CA GLU A 103 -0.30 3.75 -20.06
C GLU A 103 -1.24 4.92 -19.75
N LEU A 104 -0.94 6.07 -20.37
CA LEU A 104 -1.75 7.28 -20.26
C LEU A 104 -2.78 7.35 -21.38
N ALA A 105 -3.87 8.07 -21.14
CA ALA A 105 -4.93 8.27 -22.14
C ALA A 105 -4.43 8.97 -23.42
N SER A 106 -3.29 9.67 -23.36
CA SER A 106 -2.62 10.27 -24.52
C SER A 106 -1.92 9.27 -25.44
N GLY A 107 -1.84 7.99 -25.06
CA GLY A 107 -1.06 6.96 -25.74
C GLY A 107 0.42 6.91 -25.32
N ARG A 108 0.87 7.82 -24.45
CA ARG A 108 2.22 7.77 -23.86
C ARG A 108 2.28 6.64 -22.83
N SER A 109 3.34 5.83 -22.88
CA SER A 109 3.65 4.82 -21.86
C SER A 109 4.83 5.29 -21.01
N ILE A 110 4.74 5.07 -19.70
CA ILE A 110 5.81 5.28 -18.73
C ILE A 110 6.23 3.89 -18.23
N GLU A 111 7.49 3.54 -18.47
CA GLU A 111 8.04 2.26 -17.99
C GLU A 111 8.27 2.30 -16.48
N GLY A 112 7.68 1.32 -15.80
CA GLY A 112 7.82 1.14 -14.36
C GLY A 112 9.08 0.36 -13.97
N LEU A 113 9.20 0.03 -12.70
CA LEU A 113 10.38 -0.66 -12.14
C LEU A 113 10.32 -2.20 -12.28
N GLY A 114 9.15 -2.76 -12.59
CA GLY A 114 8.96 -4.20 -12.76
C GLY A 114 9.13 -5.03 -11.48
N ILE A 115 8.86 -4.43 -10.31
CA ILE A 115 8.88 -5.09 -9.00
C ILE A 115 7.56 -5.84 -8.76
N LEU A 116 6.44 -5.28 -9.20
CA LEU A 116 5.12 -5.93 -9.19
C LEU A 116 4.72 -6.37 -10.61
N PRO A 117 3.96 -7.47 -10.75
CA PRO A 117 3.45 -7.89 -12.05
C PRO A 117 2.32 -6.97 -12.50
N GLY A 118 2.17 -6.82 -13.81
CA GLY A 118 1.09 -6.07 -14.42
C GLY A 118 1.41 -4.63 -14.78
N ARG A 119 0.42 -3.93 -15.33
CA ARG A 119 0.53 -2.57 -15.84
C ARG A 119 -0.81 -1.85 -15.68
N SER A 120 -0.72 -0.53 -15.51
CA SER A 120 -1.89 0.34 -15.46
C SER A 120 -2.29 0.74 -16.88
N VAL A 121 -3.57 0.63 -17.22
CA VAL A 121 -4.12 0.95 -18.54
C VAL A 121 -5.25 1.98 -18.43
N PRO A 122 -5.37 2.94 -19.36
CA PRO A 122 -6.32 4.02 -19.23
C PRO A 122 -7.77 3.51 -19.26
N ARG A 123 -8.62 4.13 -18.42
CA ARG A 123 -10.07 3.96 -18.48
C ARG A 123 -10.75 5.17 -19.10
N ALA A 124 -11.97 4.94 -19.62
CA ALA A 124 -12.82 6.02 -20.10
C ALA A 124 -13.32 6.93 -18.96
N ASN A 125 -13.66 6.34 -17.81
CA ASN A 125 -14.20 7.06 -16.67
C ASN A 125 -13.36 6.82 -15.42
N ARG A 126 -13.26 7.86 -14.59
CA ARG A 126 -12.63 7.78 -13.26
C ARG A 126 -13.50 6.93 -12.35
N VAL A 127 -12.84 6.05 -11.59
CA VAL A 127 -13.43 5.29 -10.51
C VAL A 127 -13.23 6.06 -9.22
N THR A 128 -14.32 6.30 -8.50
CA THR A 128 -14.32 7.00 -7.21
C THR A 128 -15.39 6.38 -6.32
N GLY A 129 -15.01 5.86 -5.16
CA GLY A 129 -15.99 5.31 -4.22
C GLY A 129 -15.39 4.42 -3.13
N ASP A 130 -16.27 3.90 -2.28
CA ASP A 130 -15.89 2.89 -1.29
C ASP A 130 -15.58 1.55 -1.98
N VAL A 131 -14.52 0.90 -1.51
CA VAL A 131 -14.11 -0.42 -1.97
C VAL A 131 -14.01 -1.38 -0.79
N VAL A 132 -14.46 -2.62 -1.01
CA VAL A 132 -14.41 -3.71 -0.03
C VAL A 132 -13.78 -4.93 -0.69
N VAL A 133 -12.75 -5.48 -0.05
CA VAL A 133 -11.94 -6.58 -0.59
C VAL A 133 -11.86 -7.71 0.43
N LYS A 134 -12.20 -8.94 0.05
CA LYS A 134 -11.89 -10.13 0.85
C LYS A 134 -10.48 -10.61 0.49
N SER A 135 -9.52 -10.30 1.35
CA SER A 135 -8.15 -10.79 1.26
C SER A 135 -8.00 -12.14 1.96
N PRO A 136 -7.33 -13.13 1.34
CA PRO A 136 -7.03 -14.40 2.01
C PRO A 136 -6.01 -14.23 3.16
N ARG A 137 -5.17 -13.19 3.13
CA ARG A 137 -4.13 -12.94 4.14
C ARG A 137 -4.59 -12.00 5.25
N PHE A 138 -5.43 -11.02 4.91
CA PHE A 138 -5.77 -9.92 5.81
C PHE A 138 -7.25 -9.85 6.19
N GLY A 139 -8.07 -10.80 5.74
CA GLY A 139 -9.51 -10.80 5.99
C GLY A 139 -10.23 -9.75 5.15
N MET A 140 -11.30 -9.15 5.69
CA MET A 140 -12.03 -8.10 5.00
C MET A 140 -11.24 -6.79 5.07
N LEU A 141 -10.97 -6.19 3.92
CA LEU A 141 -10.34 -4.87 3.80
C LEU A 141 -11.37 -3.86 3.31
N VAL A 142 -11.31 -2.64 3.84
CA VAL A 142 -12.11 -1.52 3.40
C VAL A 142 -11.21 -0.33 3.07
N GLY A 143 -11.59 0.45 2.07
CA GLY A 143 -10.82 1.62 1.67
C GLY A 143 -11.63 2.52 0.77
N PHE A 144 -10.98 3.52 0.21
CA PHE A 144 -11.57 4.34 -0.85
C PHE A 144 -10.75 4.15 -2.11
N GLU A 145 -11.40 3.93 -3.24
CA GLU A 145 -10.73 3.87 -4.54
C GLU A 145 -10.94 5.19 -5.28
N ASN A 146 -9.87 5.71 -5.89
CA ASN A 146 -9.89 6.97 -6.62
C ASN A 146 -8.88 6.98 -7.78
N HIS A 147 -9.19 6.27 -8.87
CA HIS A 147 -8.21 5.99 -9.94
C HIS A 147 -8.81 6.14 -11.34
N ALA A 148 -7.97 6.54 -12.30
CA ALA A 148 -8.35 6.75 -13.71
C ALA A 148 -7.83 5.64 -14.65
N ARG A 149 -7.22 4.59 -14.09
CA ARG A 149 -6.62 3.48 -14.82
C ARG A 149 -7.03 2.13 -14.23
N ASP A 150 -7.35 1.19 -15.11
CA ASP A 150 -7.46 -0.24 -14.78
C ASP A 150 -6.06 -0.80 -14.57
N TYR A 151 -5.98 -2.00 -13.99
CA TYR A 151 -4.74 -2.71 -13.80
C TYR A 151 -4.86 -4.14 -14.35
N VAL A 152 -3.94 -4.52 -15.23
CA VAL A 152 -3.96 -5.82 -15.94
C VAL A 152 -2.65 -6.57 -15.74
N GLY A 153 -2.68 -7.91 -15.79
CA GLY A 153 -1.47 -8.75 -15.68
C GLY A 153 -1.06 -9.11 -14.26
N ALA A 154 -1.91 -8.85 -13.25
CA ALA A 154 -1.70 -9.27 -11.85
C ALA A 154 -2.65 -10.39 -11.39
N GLU A 155 -3.34 -11.06 -12.30
CA GLU A 155 -4.44 -11.98 -12.00
C GLU A 155 -4.01 -13.22 -11.19
N ALA A 156 -2.72 -13.55 -11.21
CA ALA A 156 -2.16 -14.69 -10.50
C ALA A 156 -2.04 -14.45 -8.97
N SER A 157 -1.88 -13.19 -8.54
CA SER A 157 -1.57 -12.86 -7.15
C SER A 157 -2.22 -11.54 -6.71
N PRO A 158 -3.56 -11.43 -6.70
CA PRO A 158 -4.22 -10.22 -6.19
C PRO A 158 -4.08 -10.09 -4.67
N LEU A 159 -4.26 -8.87 -4.14
CA LEU A 159 -4.39 -8.65 -2.70
C LEU A 159 -5.65 -9.32 -2.14
N GLY A 160 -6.71 -9.36 -2.94
CA GLY A 160 -7.93 -10.10 -2.64
C GLY A 160 -8.99 -9.99 -3.73
N ARG A 161 -10.19 -10.49 -3.42
CA ARG A 161 -11.35 -10.41 -4.32
C ARG A 161 -12.27 -9.27 -3.92
N ILE A 162 -12.78 -8.55 -4.91
CA ILE A 162 -13.75 -7.49 -4.72
C ILE A 162 -15.07 -8.06 -4.17
N ARG A 163 -15.62 -7.38 -3.16
CA ARG A 163 -16.97 -7.56 -2.64
C ARG A 163 -17.86 -6.36 -2.96
N ALA A 164 -17.28 -5.17 -3.01
CA ALA A 164 -17.89 -3.95 -3.51
C ALA A 164 -16.81 -3.01 -4.06
N GLY A 165 -17.15 -2.17 -5.05
CA GLY A 165 -16.20 -1.33 -5.80
C GLY A 165 -15.72 -1.99 -7.10
N HIS A 166 -14.69 -1.41 -7.72
CA HIS A 166 -14.16 -1.81 -9.03
C HIS A 166 -12.83 -2.54 -8.93
N GLY A 167 -11.95 -2.11 -8.01
CA GLY A 167 -10.62 -2.69 -7.82
C GLY A 167 -9.74 -2.50 -9.04
N ASN A 168 -9.07 -3.58 -9.49
CA ASN A 168 -8.24 -3.57 -10.70
C ASN A 168 -9.05 -3.33 -11.98
N GLY A 169 -10.37 -3.47 -11.92
CA GLY A 169 -11.29 -3.23 -13.04
C GLY A 169 -11.26 -4.33 -14.11
N ARG A 170 -11.71 -3.98 -15.33
CA ARG A 170 -11.97 -4.92 -16.46
C ARG A 170 -12.68 -6.22 -16.07
N ASP A 171 -13.68 -6.13 -15.20
CA ASP A 171 -14.44 -7.28 -14.69
C ASP A 171 -13.57 -8.39 -14.06
N SER A 172 -12.34 -8.06 -13.63
CA SER A 172 -11.40 -9.02 -13.04
C SER A 172 -11.89 -9.62 -11.72
N GLY A 173 -12.78 -8.91 -11.01
CA GLY A 173 -13.24 -9.25 -9.66
C GLY A 173 -12.12 -9.23 -8.62
N GLN A 174 -11.01 -8.57 -8.93
CA GLN A 174 -9.76 -8.59 -8.17
C GLN A 174 -9.33 -7.19 -7.79
N GLU A 175 -8.54 -7.11 -6.72
CA GLU A 175 -7.96 -5.85 -6.28
C GLU A 175 -6.53 -6.04 -5.83
N GLY A 176 -5.69 -5.08 -6.23
CA GLY A 176 -4.28 -4.98 -5.91
C GLY A 176 -3.43 -6.07 -6.55
N ALA A 177 -2.17 -6.12 -6.14
CA ALA A 177 -1.21 -7.16 -6.48
C ALA A 177 -0.29 -7.44 -5.28
N VAL A 178 0.17 -8.69 -5.16
CA VAL A 178 1.06 -9.13 -4.10
C VAL A 178 2.19 -9.97 -4.67
N MET A 179 3.43 -9.64 -4.32
CA MET A 179 4.63 -10.42 -4.64
C MET A 179 5.52 -10.54 -3.41
N GLY A 180 5.53 -11.71 -2.77
CA GLY A 180 6.15 -11.87 -1.44
C GLY A 180 5.47 -10.96 -0.41
N ASP A 181 6.25 -10.03 0.15
CA ASP A 181 5.82 -8.97 1.07
C ASP A 181 5.72 -7.58 0.40
N VAL A 182 5.71 -7.53 -0.93
CA VAL A 182 5.40 -6.33 -1.72
C VAL A 182 3.91 -6.30 -2.03
N HIS A 183 3.23 -5.24 -1.60
CA HIS A 183 1.79 -5.06 -1.69
C HIS A 183 1.47 -3.79 -2.48
N GLY A 184 0.72 -3.94 -3.57
CA GLY A 184 0.16 -2.85 -4.36
C GLY A 184 -1.35 -2.81 -4.24
N THR A 185 -1.94 -1.61 -4.08
CA THR A 185 -3.39 -1.46 -3.93
C THR A 185 -3.92 -0.09 -4.37
N HIS A 186 -5.17 -0.06 -4.82
CA HIS A 186 -5.97 1.14 -4.99
C HIS A 186 -6.61 1.65 -3.69
N LEU A 187 -6.53 0.91 -2.57
CA LEU A 187 -7.15 1.31 -1.31
C LEU A 187 -6.42 2.52 -0.71
N HIS A 188 -7.11 3.64 -0.63
CA HIS A 188 -6.70 4.83 0.13
C HIS A 188 -7.35 4.87 1.53
N GLY A 189 -6.91 5.80 2.38
CA GLY A 189 -7.73 6.23 3.54
C GLY A 189 -7.09 6.34 4.93
N PRO A 190 -5.77 6.59 5.08
CA PRO A 190 -4.71 5.64 4.75
C PRO A 190 -5.13 4.19 5.04
N VAL A 191 -4.84 3.27 4.11
CA VAL A 191 -5.34 1.88 4.18
C VAL A 191 -5.04 1.18 5.51
N LEU A 192 -3.88 1.40 6.12
CA LEU A 192 -3.52 0.71 7.37
C LEU A 192 -4.30 1.21 8.58
N ALA A 193 -4.70 2.50 8.61
CA ALA A 193 -5.52 3.03 9.70
C ALA A 193 -6.93 2.43 9.68
N LYS A 194 -7.48 2.24 8.47
CA LYS A 194 -8.78 1.59 8.28
C LYS A 194 -8.73 0.08 8.45
N ASN A 195 -7.55 -0.55 8.33
CA ASN A 195 -7.38 -2.00 8.34
C ASN A 195 -6.33 -2.45 9.37
N PRO A 196 -6.67 -2.46 10.67
CA PRO A 196 -5.74 -2.81 11.74
C PRO A 196 -5.05 -4.16 11.56
N VAL A 197 -5.82 -5.18 11.14
CA VAL A 197 -5.26 -6.53 10.85
C VAL A 197 -4.19 -6.46 9.77
N PHE A 198 -4.36 -5.62 8.74
CA PHE A 198 -3.34 -5.46 7.71
C PHE A 198 -2.09 -4.78 8.29
N ALA A 199 -2.26 -3.72 9.08
CA ALA A 199 -1.14 -3.05 9.75
C ALA A 199 -0.36 -4.00 10.67
N ASP A 200 -1.08 -4.81 11.45
CA ASP A 200 -0.50 -5.73 12.42
C ASP A 200 0.27 -6.86 11.74
N ARG A 201 -0.23 -7.39 10.62
CA ARG A 201 0.54 -8.37 9.83
C ARG A 201 1.84 -7.81 9.29
N LEU A 202 1.87 -6.55 8.85
CA LEU A 202 3.13 -5.93 8.43
C LEU A 202 4.09 -5.75 9.61
N LEU A 203 3.57 -5.39 10.79
CA LEU A 203 4.35 -5.25 12.02
C LEU A 203 4.91 -6.57 12.54
N GLU A 204 4.14 -7.66 12.44
CA GLU A 204 4.62 -9.02 12.72
C GLU A 204 5.81 -9.37 11.84
N THR A 205 5.74 -9.09 10.53
CA THR A 205 6.86 -9.31 9.62
C THR A 205 8.07 -8.44 9.99
N MET A 206 7.86 -7.16 10.27
CA MET A 206 8.92 -6.24 10.70
C MET A 206 9.63 -6.73 11.97
N ALA A 207 8.86 -7.11 12.99
CA ALA A 207 9.37 -7.59 14.27
C ALA A 207 10.11 -8.92 14.12
N ALA A 208 9.55 -9.89 13.40
CA ALA A 208 10.17 -11.19 13.17
C ALA A 208 11.54 -11.04 12.50
N ARG A 209 11.65 -10.17 11.47
CA ARG A 209 12.93 -9.85 10.81
C ARG A 209 13.97 -9.21 11.74
N ALA A 210 13.50 -8.48 12.74
CA ALA A 210 14.35 -7.85 13.75
C ALA A 210 14.68 -8.79 14.93
N GLY A 211 14.17 -10.03 14.94
CA GLY A 211 14.30 -10.94 16.09
C GLY A 211 13.50 -10.48 17.31
N LEU A 212 12.43 -9.73 17.10
CA LEU A 212 11.52 -9.20 18.11
C LEU A 212 10.18 -9.94 18.03
N GLU A 213 9.47 -9.96 19.16
CA GLU A 213 8.08 -10.42 19.21
C GLU A 213 7.14 -9.22 19.08
N TYR A 214 6.11 -9.34 18.23
CA TYR A 214 5.05 -8.34 18.14
C TYR A 214 3.78 -8.87 18.81
N VAL A 215 3.26 -8.09 19.75
CA VAL A 215 1.96 -8.32 20.38
C VAL A 215 1.16 -7.03 20.26
N VAL A 216 -0.08 -7.12 19.81
CA VAL A 216 -0.96 -5.95 19.66
C VAL A 216 -1.11 -5.23 21.00
N GLY A 217 -0.69 -3.97 21.05
CA GLY A 217 -0.74 -3.15 22.26
C GLY A 217 -2.16 -2.81 22.70
N GLU A 218 -2.39 -2.67 24.01
CA GLU A 218 -3.70 -2.33 24.60
C GLU A 218 -4.31 -1.05 24.01
N ARG A 219 -3.46 -0.04 23.76
CA ARG A 219 -3.90 1.21 23.13
C ARG A 219 -4.36 1.02 21.69
N ALA A 220 -3.73 0.09 20.95
CA ALA A 220 -4.14 -0.24 19.59
C ALA A 220 -5.55 -0.87 19.61
N GLN A 221 -5.79 -1.83 20.50
CA GLN A 221 -7.10 -2.47 20.66
C GLN A 221 -8.22 -1.46 20.98
N THR A 222 -7.93 -0.50 21.86
CA THR A 222 -8.87 0.59 22.17
C THR A 222 -9.18 1.46 20.96
N VAL A 223 -8.16 1.81 20.17
CA VAL A 223 -8.33 2.65 18.98
C VAL A 223 -9.02 1.89 17.84
N ASP A 224 -8.77 0.58 17.73
CA ASP A 224 -9.36 -0.30 16.72
C ASP A 224 -10.88 -0.42 16.89
N ALA A 225 -11.41 -0.19 18.10
CA ALA A 225 -12.85 -0.08 18.31
C ALA A 225 -13.47 1.11 17.53
N TYR A 226 -12.77 2.25 17.43
CA TYR A 226 -13.22 3.38 16.61
C TYR A 226 -13.13 3.06 15.12
N ALA A 227 -12.05 2.41 14.69
CA ALA A 227 -11.91 1.95 13.30
C ALA A 227 -13.01 0.94 12.94
N SER A 228 -13.38 0.04 13.85
CA SER A 228 -14.43 -0.96 13.64
C SER A 228 -15.79 -0.33 13.37
N ALA A 229 -16.17 0.73 14.07
CA ALA A 229 -17.41 1.45 13.80
C ALA A 229 -17.43 2.08 12.40
N ALA A 230 -16.34 2.71 11.98
CA ALA A 230 -16.22 3.30 10.65
C ALA A 230 -16.24 2.21 9.55
N ARG A 231 -15.55 1.08 9.78
CA ARG A 231 -15.55 -0.08 8.88
C ARG A 231 -16.95 -0.67 8.74
N ALA A 232 -17.66 -0.86 9.84
CA ALA A 232 -19.02 -1.41 9.84
C ALA A 232 -19.99 -0.52 9.05
N ALA A 233 -19.89 0.80 9.20
CA ALA A 233 -20.69 1.74 8.41
C ALA A 233 -20.41 1.61 6.90
N GLN A 234 -19.14 1.49 6.52
CA GLN A 234 -18.74 1.33 5.12
C GLN A 234 -19.20 -0.02 4.54
N LEU A 235 -19.06 -1.11 5.30
CA LEU A 235 -19.54 -2.45 4.90
C LEU A 235 -21.07 -2.47 4.73
N ALA A 236 -21.80 -1.85 5.65
CA ALA A 236 -23.25 -1.73 5.56
C ALA A 236 -23.69 -0.90 4.35
N ALA A 237 -23.04 0.23 4.08
CA ALA A 237 -23.30 1.05 2.90
C ALA A 237 -23.01 0.30 1.59
N ALA A 238 -22.01 -0.59 1.60
CA ALA A 238 -21.65 -1.46 0.48
C ALA A 238 -22.54 -2.72 0.36
N GLY A 239 -23.44 -2.98 1.33
CA GLY A 239 -24.25 -4.20 1.36
C GLY A 239 -23.44 -5.49 1.59
N VAL A 240 -22.26 -5.40 2.20
CA VAL A 240 -21.34 -6.53 2.45
C VAL A 240 -21.37 -6.92 3.93
N SER A 241 -21.44 -8.22 4.22
CA SER A 241 -21.32 -8.75 5.59
C SER A 241 -19.86 -9.11 5.93
N GLU A 242 -19.50 -9.10 7.21
CA GLU A 242 -18.12 -9.38 7.67
C GLU A 242 -17.69 -10.86 7.55
N SER A 243 -18.63 -11.80 7.35
CA SER A 243 -18.37 -13.25 7.36
C SER A 243 -17.27 -13.69 6.38
#